data_AF-A0A822BJU1-F1
#
_entry.id   AF-A0A822BJU1-F1
#
_cell.length_a   1.000
_cell.length_b   1.000
_cell.length_c   1.000
_cell.angle_alpha   90.00
_cell.angle_beta   90.00
_cell.angle_gamma   90.00
#
_symmetry.space_group_name_H-M   'P 1'
#
loop_
_entity.id
_entity.type
_entity.pdbx_description
1 polymer ?
#
loop_
_entity_poly.entity_id
_entity_poly.type
_entity_poly.pdbx_seq_one_letter_code
_entity_poly.pdbx_strand_id
1 'polypeptide(L)'
;HNRGHVTRIQFRQCLAIAGLTYTEKELQAVEAAFIDDDGFAYRRFLEWIQPRRRDPLRYNILQEELKNLKKQKILPDMKSLTSIQDVLQKVKGQVFRRRIRLYEWLKDHDKLNCGRLLFDTFRRALNPCQLELTENELSLLED
;
A
#
# COMPACT_ATOMS: atom_id res chain seq x y z
N HIS A 1 6.07 -3.41 -30.79
CA HIS A 1 5.07 -4.51 -30.79
C HIS A 1 5.81 -5.79 -30.36
N ASN A 2 5.68 -6.22 -29.10
CA ASN A 2 6.44 -7.35 -28.54
C ASN A 2 5.56 -8.63 -28.57
N ARG A 3 5.56 -9.33 -29.71
CA ARG A 3 4.76 -10.55 -29.88
C ARG A 3 5.36 -11.79 -29.22
N GLY A 4 6.62 -11.73 -28.76
CA GLY A 4 7.33 -12.89 -28.19
C GLY A 4 8.07 -13.74 -29.23
N HIS A 5 8.19 -13.23 -30.46
CA HIS A 5 8.93 -13.84 -31.57
C HIS A 5 10.04 -12.91 -32.05
N VAL A 6 11.15 -13.50 -32.50
CA VAL A 6 12.25 -12.81 -33.17
C VAL A 6 12.68 -13.62 -34.40
N THR A 7 13.31 -12.96 -35.38
CA THR A 7 13.88 -13.71 -36.51
C THR A 7 15.06 -14.57 -36.06
N ARG A 8 15.38 -15.62 -36.83
CA ARG A 8 16.53 -16.49 -36.61
C ARG A 8 17.85 -15.70 -36.50
N ILE A 9 18.01 -14.70 -37.36
CA ILE A 9 19.19 -13.82 -37.38
C ILE A 9 19.27 -12.99 -36.10
N GLN A 10 18.16 -12.41 -35.65
CA GLN A 10 18.11 -11.65 -34.40
C GLN A 10 18.42 -12.53 -33.19
N PHE A 11 17.90 -13.76 -33.14
CA PHE A 11 18.21 -14.70 -32.06
C PHE A 11 19.70 -15.01 -31.97
N ARG A 12 20.34 -15.35 -33.10
CA ARG A 12 21.79 -15.63 -33.15
C ARG A 12 22.62 -14.40 -32.77
N GLN A 13 22.24 -13.23 -33.25
CA GLN A 13 22.88 -11.97 -32.88
C GLN A 13 22.79 -11.70 -31.37
N CYS A 14 21.64 -11.97 -30.75
CA CYS A 14 21.48 -11.82 -29.31
C CYS A 14 22.41 -12.76 -28.51
N LEU A 15 22.57 -14.02 -28.94
CA LEU A 15 23.47 -14.96 -28.26
C LEU A 15 24.95 -14.55 -28.39
N ALA A 16 25.35 -14.06 -29.56
CA ALA A 16 26.70 -13.54 -29.80
C ALA A 16 27.01 -12.30 -28.94
N ILE A 17 26.05 -11.36 -28.84
CA ILE A 17 26.18 -10.17 -27.99
C ILE A 17 26.24 -10.56 -26.50
N ALA A 18 25.50 -11.59 -26.09
CA ALA A 18 25.52 -12.12 -24.72
C ALA A 18 26.80 -12.91 -24.39
N GLY A 19 27.71 -13.11 -25.35
CA GLY A 19 28.94 -13.88 -25.17
C GLY A 19 28.71 -15.38 -25.01
N LEU A 20 27.52 -15.88 -25.38
CA LEU A 20 27.19 -17.30 -25.27
C LEU A 20 27.65 -18.03 -26.54
N THR A 21 28.70 -18.84 -26.41
CA THR A 21 29.23 -19.65 -27.50
C THR A 21 28.50 -20.98 -27.58
N TYR A 22 27.68 -21.16 -28.61
CA TYR A 22 27.03 -22.43 -28.94
C TYR A 22 27.59 -22.98 -30.25
N THR A 23 27.66 -24.30 -30.37
CA THR A 23 27.99 -24.94 -31.65
C THR A 23 26.82 -24.81 -32.64
N GLU A 24 27.12 -24.84 -33.93
CA GLU A 24 26.10 -24.73 -34.98
C GLU A 24 25.03 -25.84 -34.87
N LYS A 25 25.42 -27.04 -34.43
CA LYS A 25 24.49 -28.15 -34.21
C LYS A 25 23.53 -27.89 -33.05
N GLU A 26 24.02 -27.31 -31.96
CA GLU A 26 23.18 -26.91 -30.82
C GLU A 26 22.22 -25.79 -31.20
N LEU A 27 22.70 -24.78 -31.94
CA LEU A 27 21.84 -23.71 -32.44
C LEU A 27 20.73 -24.23 -33.35
N GLN A 28 21.06 -25.16 -34.26
CA GLN A 28 20.07 -25.78 -35.14
C GLN A 28 19.03 -26.59 -34.37
N ALA A 29 19.44 -27.34 -33.34
CA ALA A 29 18.52 -28.10 -32.50
C ALA A 29 17.57 -27.20 -31.72
N VAL A 30 18.08 -26.10 -31.16
CA VAL A 30 17.28 -25.09 -30.44
C VAL A 30 16.34 -24.37 -31.41
N GLU A 31 16.81 -23.97 -32.58
CA GLU A 31 15.98 -23.34 -33.60
C GLU A 31 14.86 -24.27 -34.09
N ALA A 32 15.15 -25.55 -34.32
CA ALA A 32 14.14 -26.53 -34.71
C ALA A 32 13.07 -26.76 -33.63
N ALA A 33 13.44 -26.63 -32.35
CA ALA A 33 12.52 -26.84 -31.24
C ALA A 33 11.59 -25.64 -30.95
N PHE A 34 11.99 -24.43 -31.34
CA PHE A 34 11.32 -23.19 -30.93
C PHE A 34 10.96 -22.24 -32.09
N ILE A 35 11.18 -22.60 -33.35
CA ILE A 35 10.65 -21.88 -34.51
C ILE A 35 9.20 -22.30 -34.80
N ASP A 36 8.37 -21.32 -35.13
CA ASP A 36 7.02 -21.47 -35.68
C ASP A 36 6.81 -20.53 -36.88
N ASP A 37 5.57 -20.46 -37.38
CA ASP A 37 5.19 -19.64 -38.54
C ASP A 37 5.48 -18.13 -38.35
N ASP A 38 5.61 -17.67 -37.09
CA ASP A 38 5.90 -16.28 -36.73
C ASP A 38 7.40 -16.02 -36.44
N GLY A 39 8.23 -17.07 -36.45
CA GLY A 39 9.69 -17.00 -36.24
C GLY A 39 10.15 -17.75 -34.99
N PHE A 40 11.26 -17.33 -34.39
CA PHE A 40 11.77 -17.96 -33.16
C PHE A 40 11.00 -17.47 -31.94
N ALA A 41 10.24 -18.37 -31.31
CA ALA A 41 9.43 -18.11 -30.12
C ALA A 41 10.28 -17.99 -28.84
N TYR A 42 11.08 -16.92 -28.75
CA TYR A 42 12.01 -16.73 -27.63
C TYR A 42 11.31 -16.67 -26.25
N ARG A 43 10.02 -16.32 -26.20
CA ARG A 43 9.24 -16.37 -24.96
C ARG A 43 9.09 -17.80 -24.43
N ARG A 44 8.79 -18.77 -25.31
CA ARG A 44 8.70 -20.20 -24.96
C ARG A 44 10.07 -20.76 -24.56
N PHE A 45 11.12 -20.35 -25.27
CA PHE A 45 12.50 -20.69 -24.94
C PHE A 45 12.88 -20.19 -23.53
N LEU A 46 12.58 -18.92 -23.20
CA LEU A 46 12.85 -18.36 -21.88
C LEU A 46 12.01 -19.01 -20.78
N GLU A 47 10.75 -19.36 -21.03
CA GLU A 47 9.92 -20.12 -20.08
C GLU A 47 10.48 -21.51 -19.79
N TRP A 48 11.12 -22.15 -20.77
CA TRP A 48 11.74 -23.45 -20.60
C TRP A 48 13.07 -23.39 -19.84
N ILE A 49 13.97 -22.46 -20.19
CA ILE A 49 15.28 -22.32 -19.52
C ILE A 49 15.17 -21.69 -18.14
N GLN A 50 14.33 -20.66 -18.03
CA GLN A 50 14.12 -19.92 -16.81
C GLN A 50 12.62 -19.88 -16.55
N PRO A 51 12.03 -21.01 -16.11
CA PRO A 51 10.65 -21.02 -15.66
C PRO A 51 10.56 -19.95 -14.59
N ARG A 52 9.86 -18.86 -14.92
CA ARG A 52 9.61 -17.80 -13.96
C ARG A 52 8.98 -18.52 -12.79
N ARG A 53 9.66 -18.56 -11.64
CA ARG A 53 8.95 -18.77 -10.38
C ARG A 53 7.83 -17.75 -10.46
N ARG A 54 6.60 -18.22 -10.65
CA ARG A 54 5.42 -17.40 -10.46
C ARG A 54 5.43 -17.16 -8.96
N ASP A 55 6.30 -16.26 -8.50
CA ASP A 55 6.02 -15.52 -7.29
C ASP A 55 4.63 -14.98 -7.56
N PRO A 56 3.60 -15.43 -6.80
CA PRO A 56 2.27 -14.88 -6.94
C PRO A 56 2.48 -13.39 -6.92
N LEU A 57 2.15 -12.75 -8.05
CA LEU A 57 2.39 -11.33 -8.29
C LEU A 57 2.25 -10.65 -6.95
N ARG A 58 3.30 -10.00 -6.45
CA ARG A 58 3.25 -9.30 -5.17
C ARG A 58 2.02 -8.40 -5.09
N TYR A 59 1.44 -8.03 -6.25
CA TYR A 59 0.11 -7.46 -6.44
C TYR A 59 -1.07 -8.28 -5.88
N ASN A 60 -1.20 -9.58 -6.11
CA ASN A 60 -2.29 -10.39 -5.55
C ASN A 60 -2.14 -10.53 -4.03
N ILE A 61 -0.90 -10.74 -3.55
CA ILE A 61 -0.58 -10.73 -2.13
C ILE A 61 -0.81 -9.32 -1.56
N LEU A 62 -0.39 -8.23 -2.24
CA LEU A 62 -0.71 -6.86 -1.83
C LEU A 62 -2.20 -6.58 -1.90
N GLN A 63 -2.94 -7.16 -2.83
CA GLN A 63 -4.39 -6.96 -3.00
C GLN A 63 -5.14 -7.69 -1.90
N GLU A 64 -4.70 -8.89 -1.54
CA GLU A 64 -5.19 -9.60 -0.36
C GLU A 64 -4.74 -8.92 0.92
N GLU A 65 -3.50 -8.47 1.04
CA GLU A 65 -3.01 -7.67 2.16
C GLU A 65 -3.73 -6.33 2.23
N LEU A 66 -4.05 -5.66 1.11
CA LEU A 66 -4.83 -4.42 1.08
C LEU A 66 -6.30 -4.70 1.38
N LYS A 67 -6.87 -5.82 0.93
CA LYS A 67 -8.22 -6.26 1.29
C LYS A 67 -8.27 -6.71 2.75
N ASN A 68 -7.23 -7.35 3.26
CA ASN A 68 -7.09 -7.79 4.65
C ASN A 68 -6.74 -6.62 5.54
N LEU A 69 -5.99 -5.63 5.07
CA LEU A 69 -5.78 -4.33 5.71
C LEU A 69 -7.02 -3.48 5.60
N LYS A 70 -7.91 -3.64 4.63
CA LYS A 70 -9.26 -3.03 4.58
C LYS A 70 -10.33 -3.84 5.34
N LYS A 71 -10.07 -5.12 5.63
CA LYS A 71 -10.87 -5.96 6.53
C LYS A 71 -10.39 -5.84 7.99
N GLN A 72 -9.12 -5.54 8.22
CA GLN A 72 -8.52 -5.20 9.51
C GLN A 72 -8.68 -3.70 9.80
N LYS A 73 -8.49 -2.85 8.79
CA LYS A 73 -9.08 -1.50 8.71
C LYS A 73 -10.45 -1.62 8.04
N ILE A 74 -11.35 -2.37 8.69
CA ILE A 74 -12.71 -1.84 8.76
C ILE A 74 -12.53 -0.36 9.12
N LEU A 75 -12.98 0.49 8.21
CA LEU A 75 -13.06 1.93 8.39
C LEU A 75 -13.44 2.18 9.85
N PRO A 76 -12.72 3.03 10.62
CA PRO A 76 -13.19 3.46 11.93
C PRO A 76 -14.37 4.40 11.68
N ASP A 77 -15.48 3.82 11.25
CA ASP A 77 -16.77 4.46 11.21
C ASP A 77 -17.77 3.38 11.60
N MET A 78 -18.44 3.61 12.73
CA MET A 78 -19.50 2.78 13.28
C MET A 78 -19.12 1.51 14.06
N LYS A 79 -18.00 1.52 14.78
CA LYS A 79 -18.05 0.98 16.16
C LYS A 79 -18.15 2.17 17.08
N SER A 80 -19.24 2.24 17.84
CA SER A 80 -19.24 2.88 19.15
C SER A 80 -17.84 2.69 19.75
N LEU A 81 -17.06 3.76 19.87
CA LEU A 81 -15.81 3.71 20.63
C LEU A 81 -16.24 3.45 22.07
N THR A 82 -16.30 2.18 22.45
CA THR A 82 -16.79 1.76 23.77
C THR A 82 -15.77 2.03 24.87
N SER A 83 -14.53 2.41 24.52
CA SER A 83 -13.45 2.69 25.45
C SER A 83 -12.90 4.10 25.27
N ILE A 84 -12.76 4.82 26.39
CA ILE A 84 -12.06 6.11 26.48
C ILE A 84 -10.67 6.09 25.83
N GLN A 85 -9.97 4.95 25.89
CA GLN A 85 -8.64 4.80 25.29
C GLN A 85 -8.67 4.94 23.77
N ASP A 86 -9.72 4.42 23.12
CA ASP A 86 -9.86 4.50 21.67
C ASP A 86 -10.17 5.94 21.23
N VAL A 87 -11.00 6.64 22.02
CA VAL A 87 -11.28 8.07 21.81
C VAL A 87 -10.00 8.89 21.92
N LEU A 88 -9.21 8.68 22.98
CA LEU A 88 -7.92 9.36 23.17
C LEU A 88 -6.95 9.08 22.02
N GLN A 89 -6.89 7.84 21.54
CA GLN A 89 -6.03 7.47 20.41
C GLN A 89 -6.49 8.14 19.09
N LYS A 90 -7.81 8.24 18.87
CA LYS A 90 -8.40 8.96 17.74
C LYS A 90 -8.04 10.45 17.78
N VAL A 91 -8.22 11.10 18.94
CA VAL A 91 -7.83 12.51 19.16
C VAL A 91 -6.34 12.70 18.89
N LYS A 92 -5.47 11.87 19.49
CA LYS A 92 -4.02 11.92 19.28
C LYS A 92 -3.62 11.80 17.81
N GLY A 93 -4.27 10.90 17.08
CA GLY A 93 -4.06 10.72 15.65
C GLY A 93 -4.44 11.95 14.82
N GLN A 94 -5.58 12.59 15.11
CA GLN A 94 -6.02 13.80 14.43
C GLN A 94 -5.09 14.99 14.74
N VAL A 95 -4.76 15.19 16.01
CA VAL A 95 -3.87 16.25 16.49
C VAL A 95 -2.49 16.16 15.83
N PHE A 96 -1.90 14.97 15.77
CA PHE A 96 -0.60 14.76 15.16
C PHE A 96 -0.61 15.03 13.65
N ARG A 97 -1.59 14.47 12.93
CA ARG A 97 -1.68 14.62 11.45
C ARG A 97 -1.95 16.06 11.04
N ARG A 98 -2.81 16.77 11.79
CA ARG A 98 -3.21 18.15 11.51
C ARG A 98 -2.33 19.20 12.19
N ARG A 99 -1.34 18.76 13.00
CA ARG A 99 -0.45 19.61 13.80
C ARG A 99 -1.20 20.62 14.68
N ILE A 100 -2.31 20.16 15.28
CA ILE A 100 -3.13 20.98 16.16
C ILE A 100 -2.38 21.19 17.48
N ARG A 101 -2.29 22.42 17.96
CA ARG A 101 -1.73 22.74 19.28
C ARG A 101 -2.87 22.85 20.30
N LEU A 102 -3.40 21.71 20.77
CA LEU A 102 -4.54 21.68 21.69
C LEU A 102 -4.33 22.55 22.94
N TYR A 103 -3.10 22.62 23.44
CA TYR A 103 -2.77 23.44 24.60
C TYR A 103 -3.12 24.92 24.41
N GLU A 104 -2.79 25.51 23.26
CA GLU A 104 -3.08 26.93 22.99
C GLU A 104 -4.59 27.18 23.02
N TRP A 105 -5.37 26.28 22.42
CA TRP A 105 -6.82 26.37 22.42
C TRP A 105 -7.41 26.20 23.83
N LEU A 106 -6.92 25.27 24.64
CA LEU A 106 -7.46 25.02 25.98
C LEU A 106 -7.03 26.08 26.99
N LYS A 107 -5.82 26.63 26.85
CA LYS A 107 -5.26 27.65 27.76
C LYS A 107 -6.10 28.91 27.80
N ASP A 108 -6.61 29.38 26.65
CA ASP A 108 -7.46 30.58 26.58
C ASP A 108 -8.77 30.42 27.38
N HIS A 109 -9.17 29.17 27.62
CA HIS A 109 -10.34 28.82 28.39
C HIS A 109 -10.06 28.52 29.87
N ASP A 110 -8.79 28.32 30.27
CA ASP A 110 -8.34 28.12 31.65
C ASP A 110 -7.73 29.41 32.22
N LYS A 111 -8.57 30.43 32.39
CA LYS A 111 -8.14 31.77 32.83
C LYS A 111 -7.44 31.79 34.20
N LEU A 112 -7.73 30.81 35.06
CA LEU A 112 -7.15 30.70 36.39
C LEU A 112 -5.87 29.84 36.41
N ASN A 113 -5.45 29.31 35.26
CA ASN A 113 -4.33 28.37 35.13
C ASN A 113 -4.42 27.20 36.14
N CYS A 114 -5.64 26.74 36.43
CA CYS A 114 -5.87 25.69 37.42
C CYS A 114 -5.87 24.29 36.80
N GLY A 115 -5.73 24.21 35.46
CA GLY A 115 -5.69 22.98 34.68
C GLY A 115 -7.04 22.29 34.55
N ARG A 116 -8.16 22.98 34.85
CA ARG A 116 -9.51 22.41 34.85
C ARG A 116 -10.45 23.28 34.03
N LEU A 117 -11.32 22.63 33.25
CA LEU A 117 -12.35 23.27 32.45
C LEU A 117 -13.71 22.64 32.77
N LEU A 118 -14.76 23.46 32.75
CA LEU A 118 -16.15 23.00 32.74
C LEU A 118 -16.46 22.33 31.40
N PHE A 119 -17.36 21.35 31.36
CA PHE A 119 -17.72 20.59 30.14
C PHE A 119 -18.11 21.50 28.97
N ASP A 120 -19.04 22.43 29.17
CA ASP A 120 -19.44 23.41 28.13
C ASP A 120 -18.26 24.27 27.63
N THR A 121 -17.31 24.57 28.50
CA THR A 121 -16.13 25.35 28.15
C THR A 121 -15.13 24.49 27.37
N PHE A 122 -14.98 23.22 27.75
CA PHE A 122 -14.16 22.24 27.03
C PHE A 122 -14.67 22.00 25.61
N ARG A 123 -15.98 21.78 25.43
CA ARG A 123 -16.59 21.64 24.09
C ARG A 123 -16.34 22.86 23.21
N ARG A 124 -16.52 24.06 23.78
CA ARG A 124 -16.25 25.33 23.07
C ARG A 124 -14.79 25.48 22.69
N ALA A 125 -13.86 25.09 23.55
CA ALA A 125 -12.42 25.15 23.28
C ALA A 125 -11.99 24.18 22.16
N LEU A 126 -12.67 23.03 22.03
CA LEU A 126 -12.38 22.05 20.98
C LEU A 126 -13.06 22.33 19.65
N ASN A 127 -14.13 23.13 19.61
CA ASN A 127 -14.87 23.43 18.39
C ASN A 127 -13.98 23.98 17.24
N PRO A 128 -13.04 24.92 17.48
CA PRO A 128 -12.11 25.39 16.45
C PRO A 128 -11.14 24.31 15.93
N CYS A 129 -10.88 23.25 16.72
CA CYS A 129 -10.00 22.16 16.32
C CYS A 129 -10.62 21.23 15.27
N GLN A 130 -11.95 21.34 15.04
CA GLN A 130 -12.71 20.54 14.07
C GLN A 130 -12.39 19.04 14.18
N LEU A 131 -12.27 18.55 15.42
CA LEU A 131 -12.01 17.15 15.68
C LEU A 131 -13.24 16.36 15.25
N GLU A 132 -13.03 15.28 14.50
CA GLU A 132 -14.09 14.39 14.03
C GLU A 132 -14.55 13.48 15.17
N LEU A 133 -15.16 14.05 16.22
CA LEU A 133 -15.69 13.33 17.38
C LEU A 133 -17.22 13.32 17.33
N THR A 134 -17.81 12.17 17.66
CA THR A 134 -19.26 12.07 17.89
C THR A 134 -19.63 12.54 19.29
N GLU A 135 -20.89 12.89 19.52
CA GLU A 135 -21.38 13.35 20.82
C GLU A 135 -21.09 12.35 21.95
N ASN A 136 -21.25 11.05 21.68
CA ASN A 136 -20.94 10.00 22.65
C ASN A 136 -19.46 9.93 22.99
N GLU A 137 -18.57 10.10 22.00
CA GLU A 137 -17.12 10.13 22.21
C GLU A 137 -16.71 11.37 23.02
N LEU A 138 -17.39 12.50 22.81
CA LEU A 138 -17.16 13.73 23.54
C LEU A 138 -17.58 13.59 25.01
N SER A 139 -18.75 12.99 25.27
CA SER A 139 -19.21 12.67 26.62
C SER A 139 -18.24 11.73 27.35
N LEU A 140 -17.64 10.76 26.65
CA LEU A 140 -16.61 9.89 27.26
C LEU A 140 -15.34 10.64 27.69
N LEU A 141 -15.02 11.78 27.06
CA LEU A 141 -13.90 12.64 27.46
C LEU A 141 -14.26 13.59 28.62
N GLU A 142 -15.55 13.71 28.94
CA GLU A 142 -16.09 14.58 29.99
C GLU A 142 -16.32 13.82 31.31
N ASP A 143 -16.48 12.49 31.28
CA ASP A 143 -16.54 11.64 32.49
C ASP A 143 -15.20 11.61 33.27
#